data_AF-A0A3F2UY53-F1
#
_entry.id   AF-A0A3F2UY53-F1
#
_cell.length_a   1.000
_cell.length_b   1.000
_cell.length_c   1.000
_cell.angle_alpha   90.00
_cell.angle_beta   90.00
_cell.angle_gamma   90.00
#
_symmetry.space_group_name_H-M   'P 1'
#
loop_
_entity.id
_entity.type
_entity.pdbx_description
1 polymer ?
#
loop_
_entity_poly.entity_id
_entity_poly.type
_entity_poly.pdbx_seq_one_letter_code
_entity_poly.pdbx_strand_id
1 'polypeptide(L)'
;MGDVTVTNSGGSGLLLNDSRNGTVGHVRGHHNNLGGGYATFRVANNNGPNVTVESVYSRDSGRGFFSVTNSHGTTIKQVDIANSTKQNILLQNAWDTHVLAGKVSNGNPNCQLVSTDTSNSSLRVSGCSYVGTPPSDTGDGSDNGSGGGSGGSNSNGTVNGTYQIRPLHSSKALDVNYCSASNGTNIQQWAWLNNDCQKWKIEPVDGIWHRISPLVASNKALDVSRFSTSNGANLMLWDYWGSSNQQFRFQSAGSGKWRIINRNSELCADVENRSAANGANLAQWECIAGNDNQVFELIRP
;
A
#
# COMPACT_ATOMS: atom_id res chain seq x y z
N MET A 1 -25.84 -22.73 -2.32
CA MET A 1 -25.17 -23.68 -1.40
C MET A 1 -25.39 -23.22 0.03
N GLY A 2 -25.57 -24.14 0.98
CA GLY A 2 -25.69 -23.82 2.40
C GLY A 2 -24.36 -23.49 3.06
N ASP A 3 -24.27 -23.75 4.36
CA ASP A 3 -23.05 -23.64 5.15
C ASP A 3 -22.02 -24.73 4.80
N VAL A 4 -20.74 -24.38 4.92
CA VAL A 4 -19.60 -25.27 4.69
C VAL A 4 -18.64 -25.14 5.87
N THR A 5 -18.34 -26.24 6.56
CA THR A 5 -17.35 -26.29 7.64
C THR A 5 -16.28 -27.31 7.29
N VAL A 6 -15.00 -26.89 7.27
CA VAL A 6 -13.88 -27.76 6.87
C VAL A 6 -12.69 -27.54 7.79
N THR A 7 -12.09 -28.62 8.27
CA THR A 7 -10.90 -28.60 9.11
C THR A 7 -9.80 -29.49 8.54
N ASN A 8 -8.54 -29.08 8.71
CA ASN A 8 -7.34 -29.84 8.30
C ASN A 8 -7.29 -30.21 6.80
N SER A 9 -7.89 -29.41 5.90
CA SER A 9 -7.81 -29.69 4.46
C SER A 9 -6.38 -29.53 3.93
N GLY A 10 -5.94 -30.46 3.07
CA GLY A 10 -4.69 -30.31 2.33
C GLY A 10 -4.74 -29.23 1.23
N GLY A 11 -5.93 -28.80 0.82
CA GLY A 11 -6.16 -27.77 -0.17
C GLY A 11 -7.03 -26.63 0.37
N SER A 12 -7.81 -25.98 -0.51
CA SER A 12 -8.84 -25.05 -0.04
C SER A 12 -9.90 -25.77 0.81
N GLY A 13 -10.51 -25.04 1.75
CA GLY A 13 -11.69 -25.55 2.48
C GLY A 13 -12.89 -25.63 1.54
N LEU A 14 -13.21 -24.49 0.92
CA LEU A 14 -14.11 -24.38 -0.21
C LEU A 14 -13.37 -23.73 -1.39
N LEU A 15 -13.48 -24.33 -2.58
CA LEU A 15 -13.08 -23.76 -3.85
C LEU A 15 -14.31 -23.62 -4.75
N LEU A 16 -14.56 -22.41 -5.24
CA LEU A 16 -15.41 -22.20 -6.43
C LEU A 16 -14.49 -21.96 -7.64
N ASN A 17 -14.82 -22.62 -8.75
CA ASN A 17 -13.99 -22.73 -9.94
C ASN A 17 -14.88 -22.50 -11.15
N ASP A 18 -14.65 -21.43 -11.91
CA ASP A 18 -15.52 -20.98 -13.03
C ASP A 18 -17.03 -20.99 -12.71
N SER A 19 -17.40 -20.69 -11.45
CA SER A 19 -18.79 -20.74 -10.97
C SER A 19 -19.43 -19.35 -10.99
N ARG A 20 -20.74 -19.27 -11.29
CA ARG A 20 -21.45 -17.99 -11.54
C ARG A 20 -22.85 -18.01 -10.90
N ASN A 21 -23.43 -16.84 -10.61
CA ASN A 21 -24.82 -16.68 -10.16
C ASN A 21 -25.20 -17.58 -8.95
N GLY A 22 -24.44 -17.51 -7.86
CA GLY A 22 -24.55 -18.44 -6.74
C GLY A 22 -24.43 -17.80 -5.36
N THR A 23 -25.29 -18.23 -4.43
CA THR A 23 -25.16 -17.87 -3.00
C THR A 23 -24.51 -19.01 -2.22
N VAL A 24 -23.60 -18.67 -1.32
CA VAL A 24 -23.02 -19.55 -0.30
C VAL A 24 -23.43 -19.03 1.08
N GLY A 25 -23.72 -19.92 2.02
CA GLY A 25 -23.93 -19.56 3.42
C GLY A 25 -22.63 -19.17 4.12
N HIS A 26 -22.41 -19.69 5.32
CA HIS A 26 -21.20 -19.45 6.08
C HIS A 26 -20.11 -20.47 5.73
N VAL A 27 -18.91 -20.00 5.40
CA VAL A 27 -17.71 -20.84 5.24
C VAL A 27 -16.87 -20.75 6.51
N ARG A 28 -16.67 -21.88 7.21
CA ARG A 28 -15.92 -21.94 8.47
C ARG A 28 -14.71 -22.88 8.34
N GLY A 29 -13.52 -22.38 8.64
CA GLY A 29 -12.26 -23.10 8.43
C GLY A 29 -11.28 -23.07 9.60
N HIS A 30 -10.61 -24.20 9.84
CA HIS A 30 -9.46 -24.30 10.74
C HIS A 30 -8.37 -25.18 10.10
N HIS A 31 -7.10 -24.78 10.14
CA HIS A 31 -5.99 -25.60 9.63
C HIS A 31 -6.09 -25.99 8.14
N ASN A 32 -6.79 -25.19 7.33
CA ASN A 32 -6.92 -25.45 5.89
C ASN A 32 -5.66 -24.97 5.15
N ASN A 33 -4.91 -25.91 4.59
CA ASN A 33 -3.65 -25.70 3.88
C ASN A 33 -2.66 -24.84 4.69
N LEU A 34 -2.50 -25.14 5.99
CA LEU A 34 -1.54 -24.50 6.89
C LEU A 34 -0.13 -24.51 6.24
N GLY A 35 0.48 -23.33 6.12
CA GLY A 35 1.79 -23.12 5.48
C GLY A 35 1.77 -22.95 3.96
N GLY A 36 0.65 -23.22 3.27
CA GLY A 36 0.59 -23.33 1.82
C GLY A 36 -0.02 -22.17 1.02
N GLY A 37 -0.33 -22.45 -0.25
CA GLY A 37 -0.83 -21.50 -1.26
C GLY A 37 -2.35 -21.28 -1.32
N TYR A 38 -3.13 -22.10 -0.62
CA TYR A 38 -4.61 -22.10 -0.68
C TYR A 38 -5.25 -21.33 0.48
N ALA A 39 -6.57 -21.39 0.57
CA ALA A 39 -7.40 -20.60 1.48
C ALA A 39 -8.62 -21.39 1.99
N THR A 40 -9.10 -21.07 3.19
CA THR A 40 -10.40 -21.57 3.69
C THR A 40 -11.53 -21.35 2.69
N PHE A 41 -11.60 -20.16 2.06
CA PHE A 41 -12.44 -19.91 0.90
C PHE A 41 -11.60 -19.40 -0.28
N ARG A 42 -11.71 -20.04 -1.45
CA ARG A 42 -11.05 -19.60 -2.68
C ARG A 42 -12.06 -19.51 -3.82
N VAL A 43 -11.93 -18.48 -4.65
CA VAL A 43 -12.56 -18.38 -5.97
C VAL A 43 -11.47 -18.30 -7.04
N ALA A 44 -11.57 -19.10 -8.10
CA ALA A 44 -10.52 -19.24 -9.10
C ALA A 44 -11.06 -19.44 -10.53
N ASN A 45 -10.20 -19.13 -11.51
CA ASN A 45 -10.37 -19.43 -12.93
C ASN A 45 -11.67 -18.83 -13.50
N ASN A 46 -11.70 -17.50 -13.63
CA ASN A 46 -12.82 -16.73 -14.18
C ASN A 46 -14.15 -16.88 -13.42
N ASN A 47 -14.09 -17.27 -12.14
CA ASN A 47 -15.25 -17.39 -11.27
C ASN A 47 -15.94 -16.04 -11.10
N GLY A 48 -17.27 -16.03 -11.12
CA GLY A 48 -18.09 -14.82 -11.19
C GLY A 48 -18.78 -14.66 -12.54
N PRO A 49 -19.67 -13.66 -12.71
CA PRO A 49 -20.09 -12.71 -11.69
C PRO A 49 -21.16 -13.31 -10.74
N ASN A 50 -21.69 -12.46 -9.87
CA ASN A 50 -22.86 -12.71 -9.02
C ASN A 50 -22.69 -13.87 -8.03
N VAL A 51 -21.55 -13.94 -7.34
CA VAL A 51 -21.33 -14.86 -6.22
C VAL A 51 -21.48 -14.09 -4.90
N THR A 52 -22.43 -14.50 -4.05
CA THR A 52 -22.63 -13.90 -2.71
C THR A 52 -22.31 -14.91 -1.62
N VAL A 53 -21.60 -14.49 -0.57
CA VAL A 53 -21.23 -15.32 0.57
C VAL A 53 -21.65 -14.65 1.87
N GLU A 54 -22.35 -15.36 2.75
CA GLU A 54 -22.84 -14.78 4.01
C GLU A 54 -21.68 -14.43 4.94
N SER A 55 -20.76 -15.38 5.20
CA SER A 55 -19.50 -15.03 5.86
C SER A 55 -18.36 -16.02 5.60
N VAL A 56 -17.13 -15.56 5.85
CA VAL A 56 -15.94 -16.42 5.96
C VAL A 56 -15.33 -16.27 7.35
N TYR A 57 -15.32 -17.37 8.11
CA TYR A 57 -14.57 -17.52 9.34
C TYR A 57 -13.37 -18.42 9.08
N SER A 58 -12.16 -18.02 9.48
CA SER A 58 -10.97 -18.86 9.31
C SER A 58 -9.95 -18.70 10.43
N ARG A 59 -9.32 -19.79 10.84
CA ARG A 59 -8.22 -19.83 11.80
C ARG A 59 -7.07 -20.68 11.30
N ASP A 60 -5.85 -20.30 11.66
CA ASP A 60 -4.65 -21.13 11.59
C ASP A 60 -4.46 -21.82 10.22
N SER A 61 -4.71 -21.10 9.13
CA SER A 61 -4.83 -21.65 7.76
C SER A 61 -3.75 -21.09 6.83
N GLY A 62 -3.70 -21.55 5.57
CA GLY A 62 -2.90 -20.93 4.51
C GLY A 62 -3.29 -19.46 4.35
N ARG A 63 -4.58 -19.25 4.05
CA ARG A 63 -5.27 -17.94 3.96
C ARG A 63 -6.72 -18.09 4.42
N GLY A 64 -7.39 -16.98 4.72
CA GLY A 64 -8.84 -16.97 4.94
C GLY A 64 -9.63 -16.93 3.63
N PHE A 65 -9.45 -15.86 2.85
CA PHE A 65 -10.06 -15.68 1.54
C PHE A 65 -9.02 -15.44 0.44
N PHE A 66 -9.20 -16.07 -0.72
CA PHE A 66 -8.35 -15.88 -1.90
C PHE A 66 -9.19 -15.78 -3.19
N SER A 67 -9.21 -14.61 -3.84
CA SER A 67 -9.77 -14.44 -5.20
C SER A 67 -8.65 -14.41 -6.22
N VAL A 68 -8.71 -15.23 -7.27
CA VAL A 68 -7.58 -15.37 -8.22
C VAL A 68 -7.97 -15.73 -9.66
N THR A 69 -7.08 -15.44 -10.60
CA THR A 69 -7.18 -15.87 -12.02
C THR A 69 -8.43 -15.33 -12.72
N ASN A 70 -8.50 -14.01 -12.91
CA ASN A 70 -9.63 -13.26 -13.47
C ASN A 70 -10.98 -13.46 -12.75
N SER A 71 -10.95 -13.84 -11.46
CA SER A 71 -12.19 -13.99 -10.69
C SER A 71 -12.78 -12.63 -10.31
N HIS A 72 -14.11 -12.53 -10.38
CA HIS A 72 -14.85 -11.28 -10.24
C HIS A 72 -16.27 -11.49 -9.66
N GLY A 73 -17.05 -10.42 -9.53
CA GLY A 73 -18.42 -10.39 -9.03
C GLY A 73 -18.66 -11.18 -7.75
N THR A 74 -17.70 -11.17 -6.81
CA THR A 74 -17.75 -11.95 -5.58
C THR A 74 -17.92 -11.03 -4.37
N THR A 75 -19.07 -11.08 -3.72
CA THR A 75 -19.39 -10.28 -2.53
C THR A 75 -19.50 -11.16 -1.28
N ILE A 76 -18.63 -10.92 -0.30
CA ILE A 76 -18.66 -11.53 1.03
C ILE A 76 -19.21 -10.49 2.02
N LYS A 77 -20.32 -10.79 2.71
CA LYS A 77 -20.90 -9.79 3.63
C LYS A 77 -20.04 -9.57 4.87
N GLN A 78 -19.51 -10.63 5.48
CA GLN A 78 -18.72 -10.53 6.70
C GLN A 78 -17.52 -11.49 6.75
N VAL A 79 -16.40 -11.05 7.33
CA VAL A 79 -15.25 -11.92 7.65
C VAL A 79 -14.82 -11.84 9.12
N ASP A 80 -14.34 -12.97 9.64
CA ASP A 80 -13.56 -13.06 10.89
C ASP A 80 -12.42 -14.06 10.68
N ILE A 81 -11.25 -13.57 10.27
CA ILE A 81 -10.11 -14.40 9.86
C ILE A 81 -8.91 -14.07 10.74
N ALA A 82 -8.23 -15.07 11.31
CA ALA A 82 -7.03 -14.84 12.09
C ALA A 82 -5.97 -15.92 11.89
N ASN A 83 -4.71 -15.58 12.20
CA ASN A 83 -3.56 -16.49 12.22
C ASN A 83 -3.30 -17.20 10.88
N SER A 84 -3.49 -16.52 9.73
CA SER A 84 -3.09 -17.11 8.46
C SER A 84 -1.57 -17.13 8.33
N THR A 85 -1.02 -18.25 7.89
CA THR A 85 0.42 -18.42 7.61
C THR A 85 0.91 -17.62 6.41
N LYS A 86 -0.01 -17.22 5.53
CA LYS A 86 0.16 -16.21 4.48
C LYS A 86 -0.88 -15.10 4.68
N GLN A 87 -1.43 -14.54 3.61
CA GLN A 87 -2.41 -13.45 3.71
C GLN A 87 -3.71 -13.89 4.38
N ASN A 88 -4.34 -13.07 5.23
CA ASN A 88 -5.72 -13.36 5.66
C ASN A 88 -6.69 -13.20 4.48
N ILE A 89 -6.51 -12.13 3.68
CA ILE A 89 -7.21 -11.91 2.41
C ILE A 89 -6.18 -11.61 1.31
N LEU A 90 -6.22 -12.38 0.22
CA LEU A 90 -5.49 -12.08 -1.02
C LEU A 90 -6.49 -11.95 -2.17
N LEU A 91 -6.46 -10.83 -2.90
CA LEU A 91 -7.02 -10.77 -4.25
C LEU A 91 -5.84 -10.75 -5.23
N GLN A 92 -5.84 -11.54 -6.30
CA GLN A 92 -4.73 -11.61 -7.25
C GLN A 92 -5.21 -11.83 -8.69
N ASN A 93 -5.03 -10.85 -9.59
CA ASN A 93 -5.67 -10.85 -10.91
C ASN A 93 -7.18 -11.10 -10.74
N ALA A 94 -7.83 -10.13 -10.09
CA ALA A 94 -9.23 -10.18 -9.68
C ALA A 94 -9.80 -8.76 -9.69
N TRP A 95 -11.10 -8.62 -9.83
CA TRP A 95 -11.81 -7.33 -9.89
C TRP A 95 -13.25 -7.52 -9.36
N ASP A 96 -14.06 -6.48 -9.23
CA ASP A 96 -15.48 -6.59 -8.80
C ASP A 96 -15.68 -7.50 -7.55
N THR A 97 -14.73 -7.41 -6.61
CA THR A 97 -14.66 -8.31 -5.45
C THR A 97 -14.75 -7.48 -4.17
N HIS A 98 -15.77 -7.78 -3.37
CA HIS A 98 -16.16 -6.99 -2.22
C HIS A 98 -16.19 -7.82 -0.93
N VAL A 99 -15.61 -7.29 0.13
CA VAL A 99 -15.80 -7.76 1.50
C VAL A 99 -16.39 -6.62 2.31
N LEU A 100 -17.67 -6.73 2.67
CA LEU A 100 -18.47 -5.57 3.11
C LEU A 100 -18.28 -5.18 4.58
N ALA A 101 -17.85 -6.11 5.42
CA ALA A 101 -17.57 -5.92 6.84
C ALA A 101 -16.61 -7.00 7.38
N GLY A 102 -16.01 -6.75 8.55
CA GLY A 102 -15.36 -7.81 9.33
C GLY A 102 -14.07 -7.40 10.04
N LYS A 103 -13.30 -8.41 10.45
CA LYS A 103 -11.95 -8.25 11.03
C LYS A 103 -10.97 -9.30 10.51
N VAL A 104 -9.71 -8.91 10.43
CA VAL A 104 -8.54 -9.77 10.17
C VAL A 104 -7.45 -9.50 11.20
N SER A 105 -6.70 -10.53 11.62
CA SER A 105 -5.52 -10.36 12.48
C SER A 105 -4.45 -11.43 12.25
N ASN A 106 -3.19 -11.13 12.60
CA ASN A 106 -2.08 -12.09 12.59
C ASN A 106 -1.87 -12.83 11.24
N GLY A 107 -2.14 -12.17 10.11
CA GLY A 107 -1.80 -12.66 8.77
C GLY A 107 -0.52 -12.01 8.24
N ASN A 108 0.10 -12.63 7.24
CA ASN A 108 1.38 -12.21 6.67
C ASN A 108 1.29 -11.85 5.17
N PRO A 109 1.03 -10.56 4.82
CA PRO A 109 0.37 -9.54 5.64
C PRO A 109 -1.14 -9.83 5.82
N ASN A 110 -1.86 -9.09 6.66
CA ASN A 110 -3.31 -9.28 6.82
C ASN A 110 -4.07 -9.25 5.48
N CYS A 111 -3.90 -8.21 4.67
CA CYS A 111 -4.58 -8.09 3.38
C CYS A 111 -3.60 -7.66 2.30
N GLN A 112 -3.79 -8.18 1.09
CA GLN A 112 -2.97 -7.87 -0.07
C GLN A 112 -3.82 -7.98 -1.33
N LEU A 113 -3.61 -7.07 -2.28
CA LEU A 113 -4.22 -7.07 -3.61
C LEU A 113 -3.09 -7.21 -4.62
N VAL A 114 -3.15 -8.01 -5.67
CA VAL A 114 -2.04 -8.20 -6.64
C VAL A 114 -2.62 -8.11 -8.04
N SER A 115 -2.23 -7.12 -8.84
CA SER A 115 -2.86 -6.90 -10.17
C SER A 115 -4.40 -6.93 -10.10
N THR A 116 -4.95 -6.34 -9.03
CA THR A 116 -6.40 -6.31 -8.75
C THR A 116 -6.91 -4.94 -9.11
N ASP A 117 -8.05 -4.87 -9.81
CA ASP A 117 -8.71 -3.58 -10.03
C ASP A 117 -9.28 -3.06 -8.70
N THR A 118 -8.62 -2.03 -8.15
CA THR A 118 -9.02 -1.36 -6.92
C THR A 118 -10.08 -0.28 -7.14
N SER A 119 -10.44 0.04 -8.39
CA SER A 119 -11.53 0.97 -8.68
C SER A 119 -12.90 0.33 -8.40
N ASN A 120 -13.02 -0.98 -8.66
CA ASN A 120 -14.23 -1.75 -8.39
C ASN A 120 -14.04 -2.93 -7.41
N SER A 121 -12.98 -2.97 -6.60
CA SER A 121 -12.84 -3.95 -5.50
C SER A 121 -12.79 -3.24 -4.15
N SER A 122 -13.35 -3.84 -3.09
CA SER A 122 -13.37 -3.21 -1.76
C SER A 122 -13.19 -4.20 -0.62
N LEU A 123 -12.33 -3.86 0.35
CA LEU A 123 -12.11 -4.63 1.59
C LEU A 123 -12.43 -3.75 2.81
N ARG A 124 -13.69 -3.75 3.26
CA ARG A 124 -14.17 -2.96 4.40
C ARG A 124 -13.96 -3.74 5.71
N VAL A 125 -12.72 -4.09 6.00
CA VAL A 125 -12.35 -5.06 7.03
C VAL A 125 -11.31 -4.48 7.98
N SER A 126 -11.63 -4.47 9.28
CA SER A 126 -10.68 -3.99 10.30
C SER A 126 -9.43 -4.87 10.35
N GLY A 127 -8.25 -4.27 10.41
CA GLY A 127 -6.97 -4.96 10.30
C GLY A 127 -6.46 -5.17 8.86
N CYS A 128 -7.24 -4.90 7.82
CA CYS A 128 -6.70 -4.73 6.45
C CYS A 128 -5.96 -3.38 6.37
N SER A 129 -4.75 -3.30 6.94
CA SER A 129 -3.94 -2.07 6.89
C SER A 129 -3.47 -1.72 5.46
N TYR A 130 -3.50 -2.69 4.54
CA TYR A 130 -3.11 -2.56 3.14
C TYR A 130 -4.24 -3.01 2.22
N VAL A 131 -4.71 -2.09 1.38
CA VAL A 131 -5.62 -2.35 0.26
C VAL A 131 -5.03 -1.64 -0.98
N GLY A 132 -3.88 -2.16 -1.44
CA GLY A 132 -3.04 -1.59 -2.51
C GLY A 132 -1.85 -2.52 -2.78
N THR A 133 -1.35 -2.56 -4.02
CA THR A 133 -0.62 -3.73 -4.55
C THR A 133 0.85 -3.90 -4.10
N PRO A 134 1.41 -5.14 -4.15
CA PRO A 134 2.81 -5.50 -3.93
C PRO A 134 3.54 -5.71 -5.29
N PRO A 135 4.82 -6.14 -5.33
CA PRO A 135 5.74 -5.73 -6.40
C PRO A 135 5.54 -6.48 -7.72
N SER A 136 5.99 -5.82 -8.79
CA SER A 136 5.97 -6.29 -10.17
C SER A 136 7.12 -7.25 -10.50
N ASP A 137 6.79 -8.42 -11.03
CA ASP A 137 7.36 -9.02 -12.25
C ASP A 137 6.52 -10.28 -12.60
N THR A 138 6.18 -10.65 -13.84
CA THR A 138 6.53 -10.19 -15.20
C THR A 138 5.29 -10.28 -16.12
N GLY A 139 5.18 -9.46 -17.17
CA GLY A 139 4.43 -9.83 -18.40
C GLY A 139 3.23 -8.97 -18.86
N ASP A 140 3.53 -8.10 -19.83
CA ASP A 140 2.71 -7.68 -20.99
C ASP A 140 1.43 -6.78 -20.86
N GLY A 141 1.30 -5.84 -21.81
CA GLY A 141 0.18 -4.95 -22.22
C GLY A 141 -0.76 -4.31 -21.18
N SER A 142 -0.79 -2.99 -20.92
CA SER A 142 -1.33 -1.87 -21.76
C SER A 142 -2.73 -2.14 -22.35
N ASP A 143 -3.76 -1.26 -22.36
CA ASP A 143 -3.90 0.18 -22.06
C ASP A 143 -5.42 0.55 -22.12
N ASN A 144 -6.01 1.70 -21.72
CA ASN A 144 -5.61 2.93 -20.98
C ASN A 144 -6.88 3.69 -20.48
N GLY A 145 -6.79 4.46 -19.37
CA GLY A 145 -7.66 5.62 -19.07
C GLY A 145 -9.08 5.38 -18.51
N SER A 146 -9.77 6.36 -17.91
CA SER A 146 -9.37 7.74 -17.54
C SER A 146 -10.41 8.41 -16.61
N GLY A 147 -9.96 9.34 -15.74
CA GLY A 147 -10.79 10.23 -14.93
C GLY A 147 -11.18 9.68 -13.53
N GLY A 148 -11.26 10.48 -12.46
CA GLY A 148 -11.03 11.92 -12.29
C GLY A 148 -12.13 12.56 -11.45
N GLY A 149 -11.87 12.87 -10.17
CA GLY A 149 -12.90 13.51 -9.32
C GLY A 149 -12.61 13.52 -7.80
N SER A 150 -12.18 14.69 -7.34
CA SER A 150 -12.09 15.18 -5.95
C SER A 150 -13.05 14.59 -4.88
N GLY A 151 -12.53 14.40 -3.66
CA GLY A 151 -13.36 14.17 -2.46
C GLY A 151 -12.52 13.90 -1.20
N GLY A 152 -12.65 14.75 -0.17
CA GLY A 152 -11.84 14.67 1.05
C GLY A 152 -12.05 13.38 1.84
N SER A 153 -10.99 12.60 2.03
CA SER A 153 -10.90 11.45 2.93
C SER A 153 -9.42 11.29 3.35
N ASN A 154 -9.15 10.44 4.35
CA ASN A 154 -7.78 9.98 4.66
C ASN A 154 -7.31 8.95 3.61
N SER A 155 -7.40 9.32 2.33
CA SER A 155 -6.97 8.52 1.20
C SER A 155 -5.45 8.52 1.12
N ASN A 156 -4.84 7.34 1.01
CA ASN A 156 -3.53 7.22 0.42
C ASN A 156 -3.70 7.47 -1.09
N GLY A 157 -3.06 8.49 -1.63
CA GLY A 157 -3.19 8.89 -3.02
C GLY A 157 -2.05 8.34 -3.88
N THR A 158 -2.36 7.97 -5.13
CA THR A 158 -1.34 7.80 -6.16
C THR A 158 -0.91 9.18 -6.68
N VAL A 159 0.35 9.54 -6.47
CA VAL A 159 0.96 10.82 -6.85
C VAL A 159 1.93 10.56 -8.00
N ASN A 160 1.84 11.32 -9.09
CA ASN A 160 2.72 11.12 -10.25
C ASN A 160 3.10 12.46 -10.91
N GLY A 161 4.40 12.65 -11.10
CA GLY A 161 4.99 13.79 -11.80
C GLY A 161 6.14 14.45 -11.03
N THR A 162 6.60 15.59 -11.53
CA THR A 162 7.66 16.39 -10.90
C THR A 162 7.05 17.46 -9.98
N TYR A 163 7.57 17.56 -8.76
CA TYR A 163 7.09 18.46 -7.73
C TYR A 163 8.23 19.15 -6.97
N GLN A 164 8.01 20.38 -6.53
CA GLN A 164 8.57 20.88 -5.28
C GLN A 164 7.83 20.19 -4.12
N ILE A 165 8.57 19.56 -3.22
CA ILE A 165 8.03 19.01 -1.96
C ILE A 165 8.27 20.05 -0.86
N ARG A 166 7.21 20.61 -0.29
CA ARG A 166 7.28 21.75 0.65
C ARG A 166 6.79 21.37 2.05
N PRO A 167 7.64 21.35 3.09
CA PRO A 167 7.19 21.21 4.48
C PRO A 167 6.27 22.39 4.86
N LEU A 168 5.11 22.09 5.45
CA LEU A 168 4.07 23.08 5.72
C LEU A 168 4.51 24.14 6.74
N HIS A 169 5.28 23.73 7.75
CA HIS A 169 5.72 24.62 8.85
C HIS A 169 6.72 25.70 8.40
N SER A 170 7.60 25.39 7.44
CA SER A 170 8.71 26.26 7.03
C SER A 170 8.51 26.91 5.66
N SER A 171 7.59 26.38 4.84
CA SER A 171 7.40 26.74 3.43
C SER A 171 8.66 26.63 2.55
N LYS A 172 9.67 25.88 3.00
CA LYS A 172 10.92 25.60 2.27
C LYS A 172 10.73 24.50 1.23
N ALA A 173 11.77 24.12 0.52
CA ALA A 173 11.78 22.96 -0.36
C ALA A 173 12.62 21.83 0.25
N LEU A 174 12.21 20.59 0.00
CA LEU A 174 13.05 19.42 0.20
C LEU A 174 14.23 19.46 -0.78
N ASP A 175 15.43 19.21 -0.28
CA ASP A 175 16.69 19.60 -0.92
C ASP A 175 17.73 18.48 -0.79
N VAL A 176 18.39 18.14 -1.90
CA VAL A 176 19.57 17.25 -1.91
C VAL A 176 20.79 18.07 -1.50
N ASN A 177 21.42 17.72 -0.36
CA ASN A 177 22.51 18.53 0.17
C ASN A 177 23.69 18.67 -0.83
N TYR A 178 24.16 19.91 -1.00
CA TYR A 178 25.14 20.33 -2.02
C TYR A 178 24.80 19.89 -3.46
N CYS A 179 23.55 19.54 -3.74
CA CYS A 179 23.10 18.95 -5.01
C CYS A 179 23.90 17.70 -5.42
N SER A 180 24.47 16.98 -4.45
CA SER A 180 25.37 15.86 -4.68
C SER A 180 24.63 14.58 -5.06
N ALA A 181 24.92 14.03 -6.24
CA ALA A 181 24.42 12.75 -6.71
C ALA A 181 25.15 11.52 -6.10
N SER A 182 25.86 11.68 -4.96
CA SER A 182 26.50 10.56 -4.24
C SER A 182 25.51 9.73 -3.41
N ASN A 183 25.85 8.46 -3.14
CA ASN A 183 25.15 7.66 -2.15
C ASN A 183 25.45 8.18 -0.73
N GLY A 184 24.42 8.25 0.10
CA GLY A 184 24.50 8.81 1.45
C GLY A 184 24.46 10.33 1.50
N THR A 185 24.25 11.03 0.36
CA THR A 185 23.99 12.48 0.39
C THR A 185 22.76 12.75 1.26
N ASN A 186 22.89 13.70 2.18
CA ASN A 186 21.81 14.03 3.10
C ASN A 186 20.61 14.68 2.40
N ILE A 187 19.39 14.36 2.83
CA ILE A 187 18.21 15.12 2.42
C ILE A 187 17.84 16.09 3.54
N GLN A 188 17.66 17.34 3.17
CA GLN A 188 17.41 18.46 4.08
C GLN A 188 16.26 19.32 3.57
N GLN A 189 15.94 20.40 4.27
CA GLN A 189 15.19 21.51 3.69
C GLN A 189 16.08 22.72 3.40
N TRP A 190 15.78 23.45 2.32
CA TRP A 190 16.44 24.69 1.97
C TRP A 190 15.45 25.71 1.40
N ALA A 191 15.82 26.99 1.36
CA ALA A 191 15.05 27.99 0.63
C ALA A 191 14.85 27.54 -0.84
N TRP A 192 13.69 27.85 -1.44
CA TRP A 192 13.43 27.46 -2.83
C TRP A 192 14.36 28.21 -3.80
N LEU A 193 15.21 27.45 -4.49
CA LEU A 193 16.18 27.92 -5.49
C LEU A 193 15.76 27.56 -6.93
N ASN A 194 14.65 26.82 -7.10
CA ASN A 194 14.13 26.35 -8.39
C ASN A 194 15.15 25.55 -9.25
N ASN A 195 16.02 24.78 -8.59
CA ASN A 195 17.04 23.95 -9.22
C ASN A 195 16.68 22.45 -9.13
N ASP A 196 17.46 21.61 -9.81
CA ASP A 196 17.14 20.18 -9.97
C ASP A 196 17.40 19.33 -8.72
N CYS A 197 18.08 19.89 -7.72
CA CYS A 197 18.26 19.30 -6.39
C CYS A 197 17.05 19.50 -5.46
N GLN A 198 16.09 20.34 -5.86
CA GLN A 198 14.85 20.60 -5.11
C GLN A 198 13.58 20.18 -5.87
N LYS A 199 13.73 19.72 -7.11
CA LYS A 199 12.67 19.15 -7.94
C LYS A 199 12.69 17.64 -7.81
N TRP A 200 11.57 17.06 -7.41
CA TRP A 200 11.44 15.65 -7.11
C TRP A 200 10.42 15.01 -8.05
N LYS A 201 10.88 14.03 -8.83
CA LYS A 201 10.03 13.15 -9.62
C LYS A 201 9.47 12.08 -8.68
N ILE A 202 8.16 12.08 -8.52
CA ILE A 202 7.41 11.08 -7.77
C ILE A 202 6.77 10.14 -8.80
N GLU A 203 7.05 8.85 -8.69
CA GLU A 203 6.57 7.82 -9.61
C GLU A 203 5.96 6.66 -8.83
N PRO A 204 4.80 6.11 -9.23
CA PRO A 204 4.26 4.91 -8.61
C PRO A 204 5.20 3.70 -8.83
N VAL A 205 5.27 2.84 -7.81
CA VAL A 205 6.01 1.56 -7.82
C VAL A 205 5.00 0.41 -7.82
N ASP A 206 4.24 0.29 -6.73
CA ASP A 206 3.10 -0.62 -6.64
C ASP A 206 1.98 0.02 -5.78
N GLY A 207 0.74 -0.01 -6.28
CA GLY A 207 -0.46 0.45 -5.57
C GLY A 207 -0.38 1.90 -5.08
N ILE A 208 -0.12 2.06 -3.78
CA ILE A 208 -0.02 3.35 -3.07
C ILE A 208 1.43 3.78 -2.80
N TRP A 209 2.41 2.97 -3.21
CA TRP A 209 3.83 3.17 -2.97
C TRP A 209 4.50 3.82 -4.16
N HIS A 210 5.41 4.73 -3.85
CA HIS A 210 6.06 5.59 -4.82
C HIS A 210 7.56 5.62 -4.55
N ARG A 211 8.31 5.75 -5.64
CA ARG A 211 9.70 6.16 -5.62
C ARG A 211 9.74 7.69 -5.70
N ILE A 212 10.58 8.30 -4.87
CA ILE A 212 10.79 9.74 -4.84
C ILE A 212 12.24 10.00 -5.24
N SER A 213 12.47 10.61 -6.41
CA SER A 213 13.80 10.78 -7.02
C SER A 213 14.07 12.25 -7.32
N PRO A 214 15.20 12.84 -6.92
CA PRO A 214 15.50 14.23 -7.27
C PRO A 214 15.93 14.31 -8.74
N LEU A 215 15.64 15.41 -9.45
CA LEU A 215 16.01 15.54 -10.86
C LEU A 215 17.53 15.50 -11.07
N VAL A 216 18.31 16.04 -10.12
CA VAL A 216 19.80 16.02 -10.15
C VAL A 216 20.38 14.59 -10.09
N ALA A 217 19.60 13.60 -9.64
CA ALA A 217 20.01 12.20 -9.56
C ALA A 217 18.81 11.27 -9.80
N SER A 218 18.20 11.38 -10.98
CA SER A 218 16.93 10.70 -11.34
C SER A 218 17.02 9.16 -11.41
N ASN A 219 18.22 8.59 -11.31
CA ASN A 219 18.47 7.15 -11.15
C ASN A 219 18.57 6.69 -9.67
N LYS A 220 18.57 7.63 -8.72
CA LYS A 220 18.60 7.40 -7.28
C LYS A 220 17.23 7.65 -6.64
N ALA A 221 17.07 7.35 -5.35
CA ALA A 221 15.84 7.56 -4.60
C ALA A 221 16.11 8.10 -3.19
N LEU A 222 15.08 8.72 -2.63
CA LEU A 222 14.92 8.93 -1.19
C LEU A 222 14.97 7.57 -0.48
N ASP A 223 15.77 7.46 0.57
CA ASP A 223 16.08 6.20 1.26
C ASP A 223 16.11 6.43 2.77
N VAL A 224 15.38 5.61 3.54
CA VAL A 224 15.52 5.55 5.01
C VAL A 224 16.77 4.74 5.36
N SER A 225 17.73 5.43 5.96
CA SER A 225 19.09 4.92 6.16
C SER A 225 19.12 3.57 6.88
N ARG A 226 19.87 2.64 6.28
CA ARG A 226 20.10 1.27 6.80
C ARG A 226 18.81 0.49 7.09
N PHE A 227 17.73 0.74 6.35
CA PHE A 227 16.42 0.09 6.56
C PHE A 227 15.86 0.29 7.98
N SER A 228 16.26 1.37 8.66
CA SER A 228 15.87 1.60 10.05
C SER A 228 14.36 1.76 10.19
N THR A 229 13.81 1.28 11.31
CA THR A 229 12.42 1.49 11.72
C THR A 229 12.32 2.39 12.96
N SER A 230 13.42 3.03 13.37
CA SER A 230 13.47 3.92 14.52
C SER A 230 13.16 5.37 14.17
N ASN A 231 12.55 6.09 15.10
CA ASN A 231 12.46 7.56 15.09
C ASN A 231 13.86 8.19 15.02
N GLY A 232 13.98 9.29 14.29
CA GLY A 232 15.25 9.98 14.06
C GLY A 232 16.18 9.28 13.06
N ALA A 233 15.73 8.22 12.36
CA ALA A 233 16.54 7.65 11.30
C ALA A 233 16.55 8.56 10.06
N ASN A 234 17.75 8.79 9.54
CA ASN A 234 17.99 9.76 8.47
C ASN A 234 17.34 9.38 7.14
N LEU A 235 16.80 10.37 6.41
CA LEU A 235 16.48 10.19 4.99
C LEU A 235 17.65 10.71 4.15
N MET A 236 18.15 9.86 3.26
CA MET A 236 19.32 10.11 2.42
C MET A 236 19.01 9.80 0.96
N LEU A 237 19.93 10.16 0.07
CA LEU A 237 19.93 9.72 -1.32
C LEU A 237 20.68 8.40 -1.44
N TRP A 238 20.10 7.40 -2.11
CA TRP A 238 20.76 6.13 -2.40
C TRP A 238 20.39 5.59 -3.79
N ASP A 239 21.19 4.66 -4.33
CA ASP A 239 20.83 3.92 -5.54
C ASP A 239 19.50 3.20 -5.36
N TYR A 240 18.61 3.36 -6.34
CA TYR A 240 17.29 2.74 -6.26
C TYR A 240 17.40 1.23 -6.52
N TRP A 241 17.14 0.44 -5.48
CA TRP A 241 17.11 -1.03 -5.50
C TRP A 241 15.69 -1.58 -5.37
N GLY A 242 14.68 -0.71 -5.24
CA GLY A 242 13.27 -1.12 -5.10
C GLY A 242 12.91 -1.71 -3.73
N SER A 243 13.77 -1.57 -2.72
CA SER A 243 13.51 -2.02 -1.36
C SER A 243 12.48 -1.16 -0.63
N SER A 244 11.84 -1.73 0.40
CA SER A 244 10.79 -1.06 1.21
C SER A 244 11.24 0.26 1.83
N ASN A 245 12.51 0.39 2.22
CA ASN A 245 13.06 1.63 2.81
C ASN A 245 13.17 2.78 1.80
N GLN A 246 13.02 2.53 0.49
CA GLN A 246 13.08 3.51 -0.60
C GLN A 246 11.70 3.85 -1.18
N GLN A 247 10.64 3.31 -0.60
CA GLN A 247 9.28 3.43 -1.09
C GLN A 247 8.40 4.16 -0.08
N PHE A 248 7.57 5.09 -0.57
CA PHE A 248 6.76 5.97 0.26
C PHE A 248 5.32 6.07 -0.23
N ARG A 249 4.36 6.13 0.69
CA ARG A 249 2.94 6.44 0.39
C ARG A 249 2.61 7.87 0.79
N PHE A 250 1.75 8.51 0.01
CA PHE A 250 1.23 9.85 0.30
C PHE A 250 -0.14 9.72 0.96
N GLN A 251 -0.20 9.88 2.28
CA GLN A 251 -1.46 9.92 3.01
C GLN A 251 -2.00 11.34 3.03
N SER A 252 -3.23 11.54 2.54
CA SER A 252 -3.93 12.83 2.61
C SER A 252 -3.99 13.35 4.04
N ALA A 253 -3.56 14.60 4.23
CA ALA A 253 -3.71 15.40 5.45
C ALA A 253 -4.77 16.51 5.29
N GLY A 254 -5.61 16.41 4.24
CA GLY A 254 -6.63 17.41 3.88
C GLY A 254 -6.09 18.54 3.00
N SER A 255 -6.98 19.15 2.21
CA SER A 255 -6.71 20.37 1.42
C SER A 255 -5.42 20.35 0.57
N GLY A 256 -5.13 19.23 -0.11
CA GLY A 256 -3.95 19.08 -0.98
C GLY A 256 -2.63 18.83 -0.25
N LYS A 257 -2.68 18.60 1.07
CA LYS A 257 -1.52 18.34 1.93
C LYS A 257 -1.36 16.84 2.19
N TRP A 258 -0.14 16.42 2.46
CA TRP A 258 0.23 15.00 2.52
C TRP A 258 1.19 14.71 3.68
N ARG A 259 1.03 13.55 4.32
CA ARG A 259 2.13 12.87 5.03
C ARG A 259 2.84 11.96 4.05
N ILE A 260 4.16 11.97 4.06
CA ILE A 260 5.01 11.08 3.26
C ILE A 260 5.46 9.96 4.19
N ILE A 261 4.97 8.74 4.00
CA ILE A 261 5.12 7.63 4.96
C ILE A 261 5.93 6.51 4.32
N ASN A 262 6.97 6.01 5.00
CA ASN A 262 7.85 4.96 4.47
C ASN A 262 7.23 3.56 4.55
N ARG A 263 7.44 2.72 3.52
CA ARG A 263 6.88 1.35 3.44
C ARG A 263 7.46 0.38 4.47
N ASN A 264 8.71 0.58 4.88
CA ASN A 264 9.41 -0.33 5.78
C ASN A 264 9.04 -0.10 7.25
N SER A 265 8.87 1.16 7.63
CA SER A 265 8.69 1.57 9.03
C SER A 265 7.28 2.05 9.37
N GLU A 266 6.47 2.43 8.36
CA GLU A 266 5.22 3.18 8.50
C GLU A 266 5.38 4.52 9.26
N LEU A 267 6.62 5.02 9.36
CA LEU A 267 6.95 6.33 9.94
C LEU A 267 6.87 7.43 8.87
N CYS A 268 6.55 8.65 9.33
CA CYS A 268 6.44 9.84 8.52
C CYS A 268 7.79 10.50 8.31
N ALA A 269 8.03 11.06 7.11
CA ALA A 269 9.08 12.05 6.93
C ALA A 269 8.81 13.27 7.84
N ASP A 270 9.85 13.74 8.52
CA ASP A 270 9.80 14.76 9.56
C ASP A 270 10.99 15.71 9.37
N VAL A 271 10.74 17.01 9.30
CA VAL A 271 11.82 18.01 9.40
C VAL A 271 12.18 18.19 10.87
N GLU A 272 13.39 17.74 11.21
CA GLU A 272 13.84 17.57 12.60
C GLU A 272 13.65 18.83 13.45
N ASN A 273 13.20 18.62 14.69
CA ASN A 273 12.96 19.66 15.69
C ASN A 273 12.02 20.78 15.21
N ARG A 274 11.19 20.52 14.17
CA ARG A 274 10.33 21.52 13.53
C ARG A 274 11.12 22.76 13.07
N SER A 275 12.39 22.58 12.75
CA SER A 275 13.30 23.68 12.43
C SER A 275 12.91 24.40 11.14
N ALA A 276 13.02 25.73 11.13
CA ALA A 276 12.83 26.58 9.94
C ALA A 276 14.17 27.06 9.35
N ALA A 277 15.30 26.47 9.77
CA ALA A 277 16.62 26.78 9.21
C ALA A 277 16.83 26.13 7.83
N ASN A 278 17.68 26.74 7.00
CA ASN A 278 18.28 26.07 5.85
C ASN A 278 19.23 24.98 6.35
N GLY A 279 19.26 23.81 5.71
CA GLY A 279 20.08 22.67 6.14
C GLY A 279 19.49 21.89 7.32
N ALA A 280 18.26 22.18 7.75
CA ALA A 280 17.58 21.36 8.73
C ALA A 280 17.27 19.97 8.14
N ASN A 281 17.55 18.93 8.92
CA ASN A 281 17.56 17.55 8.46
C ASN A 281 16.15 17.00 8.17
N LEU A 282 16.07 16.05 7.24
CA LEU A 282 14.89 15.20 7.07
C LEU A 282 15.14 13.82 7.68
N ALA A 283 14.40 13.48 8.72
CA ALA A 283 14.41 12.16 9.35
C ALA A 283 13.03 11.49 9.22
N GLN A 284 12.91 10.25 9.66
CA GLN A 284 11.60 9.64 9.90
C GLN A 284 11.21 9.75 11.38
N TRP A 285 9.92 9.92 11.64
CA TRP A 285 9.36 9.92 12.99
C TRP A 285 7.94 9.33 12.99
N GLU A 286 7.47 8.91 14.16
CA GLU A 286 6.07 8.54 14.38
C GLU A 286 5.13 9.62 13.83
N CYS A 287 4.12 9.18 13.07
CA CYS A 287 3.16 10.06 12.41
C CYS A 287 2.21 10.72 13.42
N ILE A 288 2.52 11.95 13.81
CA ILE A 288 1.79 12.72 14.82
C ILE A 288 0.70 13.57 14.16
N ALA A 289 -0.51 13.52 14.73
CA ALA A 289 -1.62 14.38 14.32
C ALA A 289 -1.35 15.84 14.73
N GLY A 290 -1.51 16.78 13.79
CA GLY A 290 -1.29 18.22 14.02
C GLY A 290 0.15 18.72 13.83
N ASN A 291 1.16 17.84 13.76
CA ASN A 291 2.55 18.24 13.47
C ASN A 291 2.71 18.64 12.00
N ASP A 292 2.94 19.92 11.74
CA ASP A 292 3.09 20.51 10.40
C ASP A 292 4.50 20.32 9.79
N ASN A 293 5.51 19.96 10.58
CA ASN A 293 6.82 19.49 10.09
C ASN A 293 6.80 18.07 9.50
N GLN A 294 5.68 17.35 9.65
CA GLN A 294 5.40 16.06 9.02
C GLN A 294 4.38 16.15 7.89
N VAL A 295 3.92 17.36 7.56
CA VAL A 295 2.91 17.61 6.54
C VAL A 295 3.54 18.42 5.41
N PHE A 296 3.32 17.97 4.17
CA PHE A 296 3.96 18.50 2.98
C PHE A 296 2.93 18.90 1.94
N GLU A 297 3.23 19.96 1.21
CA GLU A 297 2.51 20.38 0.00
C GLU A 297 3.32 19.93 -1.21
N LEU A 298 2.61 19.48 -2.26
CA LEU A 298 3.21 19.04 -3.52
C LEU A 298 2.84 20.04 -4.61
N ILE A 299 3.84 20.79 -5.08
CA ILE A 299 3.63 21.95 -5.96
C ILE A 299 4.33 21.67 -7.29
N ARG A 300 3.67 21.93 -8.42
CA ARG A 300 4.33 21.81 -9.74
C ARG A 300 5.34 22.97 -9.88
N PRO A 301 6.62 22.69 -10.15
CA PRO A 301 7.69 23.70 -10.24
C PRO A 301 7.72 24.41 -11.60
#